data_AF-A0A2E9AS50-F1
#
_entry.id   AF-A0A2E9AS50-F1
#
_cell.length_a   1.000
_cell.length_b   1.000
_cell.length_c   1.000
_cell.angle_alpha   90.00
_cell.angle_beta   90.00
_cell.angle_gamma   90.00
#
_symmetry.space_group_name_H-M   'P 1'
#
loop_
_entity.id
_entity.type
_entity.pdbx_description
1 polymer ?
#
loop_
_entity_poly.entity_id
_entity_poly.type
_entity_poly.pdbx_seq_one_letter_code
_entity_poly.pdbx_strand_id
1 'polypeptide(L)'
;VCWLAGGVGSLEGALVLAAAWMAIGGAHILPAITWGHIMTGDLADQDSWMDNGSRLVAQVIGAVLAVVIITEGESSAVTAPDMWAFDMWPALGMIAGGALLWTVYSRCDAWVTAFVVMAMGTMVGNSMGMATNLMGDGGDIAAMASHWILDGVMVGIGAMASVKIAEMA
;
A
#
# COMPACT_ATOMS: atom_id res chain seq x y z
N VAL A 1 -5.90 8.83 3.09
CA VAL A 1 -6.27 9.61 1.88
C VAL A 1 -5.35 9.16 0.77
N CYS A 2 -5.85 8.46 -0.24
CA CYS A 2 -5.00 7.97 -1.31
C CYS A 2 -4.72 9.10 -2.30
N TRP A 3 -3.50 9.60 -2.25
CA TRP A 3 -3.02 10.74 -3.03
C TRP A 3 -2.56 10.33 -4.45
N LEU A 4 -2.73 9.06 -4.83
CA LEU A 4 -2.18 8.46 -6.05
C LEU A 4 -2.89 8.92 -7.34
N ALA A 5 -3.50 10.10 -7.31
CA ALA A 5 -4.03 10.83 -8.44
C ALA A 5 -2.95 11.53 -9.28
N GLY A 6 -1.80 11.86 -8.65
CA GLY A 6 -0.72 12.64 -9.26
C GLY A 6 0.43 11.82 -9.83
N GLY A 7 0.14 10.84 -10.70
CA GLY A 7 1.17 10.11 -11.46
C GLY A 7 2.14 9.28 -10.61
N VAL A 8 1.83 7.99 -10.48
CA VAL A 8 2.75 6.99 -9.89
C VAL A 8 4.01 6.91 -10.76
N GLY A 9 5.17 7.23 -10.20
CA GLY A 9 6.46 7.19 -10.91
C GLY A 9 6.94 8.52 -11.50
N SER A 10 6.30 9.65 -11.18
CA SER A 10 6.81 10.98 -11.52
C SER A 10 7.47 11.67 -10.31
N LEU A 11 8.40 12.59 -10.59
CA LEU A 11 8.99 13.44 -9.54
C LEU A 11 7.93 14.27 -8.81
N GLU A 12 6.96 14.80 -9.56
CA GLU A 12 5.85 15.56 -9.02
C GLU A 12 5.03 14.74 -8.01
N GLY A 13 4.66 13.50 -8.35
CA GLY A 13 3.90 12.62 -7.47
C GLY A 13 4.63 12.29 -6.16
N ALA A 14 5.96 12.17 -6.18
CA ALA A 14 6.74 11.98 -4.98
C ALA A 14 6.86 13.24 -4.13
N LEU A 15 6.98 14.43 -4.74
CA LEU A 15 6.99 15.68 -4.00
C LEU A 15 5.65 15.95 -3.32
N VAL A 16 4.54 15.64 -3.98
CA VAL A 16 3.20 15.71 -3.39
C VAL A 16 3.06 14.72 -2.23
N LEU A 17 3.55 13.48 -2.37
CA LEU A 17 3.57 12.52 -1.26
C LEU A 17 4.43 13.02 -0.08
N ALA A 18 5.63 13.51 -0.37
CA ALA A 18 6.53 14.04 0.66
C ALA A 18 5.85 15.18 1.42
N ALA A 19 5.19 16.10 0.71
CA ALA A 19 4.40 17.18 1.31
C ALA A 19 3.25 16.65 2.16
N ALA A 20 2.50 15.66 1.69
CA ALA A 20 1.44 15.02 2.45
C ALA A 20 1.96 14.37 3.75
N TRP A 21 3.13 13.74 3.70
CA TRP A 21 3.76 13.14 4.87
C TRP A 21 4.31 14.17 5.87
N MET A 22 4.77 15.32 5.38
CA MET A 22 5.17 16.44 6.22
C MET A 22 3.96 17.11 6.89
N ALA A 23 2.82 17.17 6.19
CA ALA A 23 1.59 17.77 6.70
C ALA A 23 0.84 16.85 7.69
N ILE A 24 0.92 15.53 7.50
CA ILE A 24 0.21 14.53 8.30
C ILE A 24 1.26 13.66 8.99
N GLY A 25 1.67 14.05 10.19
CA GLY A 25 2.62 13.27 11.01
C GLY A 25 2.07 11.88 11.33
N GLY A 26 2.91 10.85 11.24
CA GLY A 26 2.55 9.46 11.56
C GLY A 26 1.65 8.76 10.53
N ALA A 27 1.50 9.31 9.32
CA ALA A 27 0.48 8.88 8.40
C ALA A 27 0.76 7.48 7.82
N HIS A 28 -0.06 6.53 8.24
CA HIS A 28 -0.49 5.39 7.45
C HIS A 28 -1.22 5.90 6.19
N ILE A 29 -0.54 6.59 5.29
CA ILE A 29 -1.13 7.13 4.06
C ILE A 29 -1.10 6.07 2.95
N LEU A 30 -0.26 5.04 3.12
CA LEU A 30 -0.11 3.88 2.24
C LEU A 30 -0.58 2.59 2.91
N PRO A 31 -1.30 1.72 2.17
CA PRO A 31 -1.58 0.36 2.65
C PRO A 31 -0.31 -0.41 2.99
N ALA A 32 0.75 -0.28 2.17
CA ALA A 32 2.05 -0.90 2.39
C ALA A 32 2.64 -0.59 3.78
N ILE A 33 2.55 0.68 4.21
CA ILE A 33 3.05 1.10 5.52
C ILE A 33 2.15 0.57 6.63
N THR A 34 0.83 0.56 6.44
CA THR A 34 -0.09 -0.04 7.42
C THR A 34 0.15 -1.53 7.60
N TRP A 35 0.35 -2.27 6.51
CA TRP A 35 0.71 -3.68 6.57
C TRP A 35 2.07 -3.90 7.23
N GLY A 36 3.02 -2.99 7.02
CA GLY A 36 4.28 -2.97 7.76
C GLY A 36 4.06 -2.87 9.27
N HIS A 37 3.28 -1.89 9.73
CA HIS A 37 2.96 -1.74 11.16
C HIS A 37 2.23 -2.94 11.76
N ILE A 38 1.28 -3.53 11.01
CA ILE A 38 0.61 -4.77 11.44
C ILE A 38 1.65 -5.88 11.63
N MET A 39 2.52 -6.08 10.65
CA MET A 39 3.46 -7.20 10.63
C MET A 39 4.68 -7.01 11.55
N THR A 40 5.04 -5.79 11.89
CA THR A 40 6.12 -5.50 12.85
C THR A 40 5.63 -5.27 14.26
N GLY A 41 4.32 -5.12 14.46
CA GLY A 41 3.68 -4.97 15.77
C GLY A 41 3.41 -6.32 16.46
N ASP A 42 2.65 -6.26 17.56
CA ASP A 42 2.15 -7.46 18.23
C ASP A 42 1.00 -8.07 17.41
N LEU A 43 1.26 -9.23 16.80
CA LEU A 43 0.29 -9.96 15.98
C LEU A 43 -0.83 -10.61 16.80
N ALA A 44 -0.66 -10.77 18.11
CA ALA A 44 -1.69 -11.32 19.00
C ALA A 44 -2.63 -10.23 19.56
N ASP A 45 -2.28 -8.95 19.38
CA ASP A 45 -3.06 -7.83 19.89
C ASP A 45 -4.22 -7.48 18.95
N GLN A 46 -5.42 -7.92 19.33
CA GLN A 46 -6.65 -7.69 18.58
C GLN A 46 -6.98 -6.20 18.41
N ASP A 47 -6.66 -5.35 19.39
CA ASP A 47 -6.96 -3.91 19.33
C ASP A 47 -6.05 -3.24 18.29
N SER A 48 -4.77 -3.59 18.27
CA SER A 48 -3.82 -3.17 17.23
C SER A 48 -4.28 -3.58 15.82
N TRP A 49 -4.78 -4.80 15.66
CA TRP A 49 -5.35 -5.26 14.39
C TRP A 49 -6.57 -4.44 13.98
N MET A 50 -7.48 -4.14 14.91
CA MET A 50 -8.70 -3.42 14.62
C MET A 50 -8.41 -1.95 14.25
N ASP A 51 -7.48 -1.31 14.96
CA ASP A 51 -7.04 0.05 14.67
C ASP A 51 -6.40 0.15 13.28
N ASN A 52 -5.46 -0.74 12.96
CA ASN A 52 -4.82 -0.75 11.65
C ASN A 52 -5.78 -1.18 10.52
N GLY A 53 -6.68 -2.12 10.79
CA GLY A 53 -7.74 -2.53 9.87
C GLY A 53 -8.67 -1.37 9.51
N SER A 54 -9.08 -0.56 10.49
CA SER A 54 -9.90 0.64 10.24
C SER A 54 -9.17 1.67 9.36
N ARG A 55 -7.84 1.81 9.52
CA ARG A 55 -7.01 2.66 8.67
C ARG A 55 -6.95 2.15 7.23
N LEU A 56 -6.82 0.84 7.04
CA LEU A 56 -6.85 0.24 5.70
C LEU A 56 -8.18 0.52 5.00
N VAL A 57 -9.31 0.37 5.70
CA VAL A 57 -10.64 0.69 5.15
C VAL A 57 -10.74 2.18 4.77
N ALA A 58 -10.27 3.08 5.64
CA ALA A 58 -10.25 4.52 5.34
C ALA A 58 -9.35 4.86 4.14
N GLN A 59 -8.26 4.13 3.93
CA GLN A 59 -7.43 4.27 2.74
C GLN A 59 -8.18 3.85 1.47
N VAL A 60 -8.87 2.72 1.48
CA VAL A 60 -9.70 2.27 0.34
C VAL A 60 -10.75 3.32 -0.02
N ILE A 61 -11.48 3.85 0.98
CA ILE A 61 -12.46 4.93 0.76
C ILE A 61 -11.80 6.16 0.15
N GLY A 62 -10.64 6.57 0.67
CA GLY A 62 -9.86 7.68 0.12
C GLY A 62 -9.40 7.44 -1.33
N ALA A 63 -9.06 6.20 -1.68
CA ALA A 63 -8.66 5.82 -3.04
C ALA A 63 -9.84 5.90 -4.00
N VAL A 64 -11.01 5.42 -3.58
CA VAL A 64 -12.23 5.50 -4.38
C VAL A 64 -12.57 6.95 -4.67
N LEU A 65 -12.55 7.83 -3.65
CA LEU A 65 -12.82 9.25 -3.83
C LEU A 65 -11.81 9.91 -4.78
N ALA A 66 -10.52 9.56 -4.67
CA ALA A 66 -9.50 10.08 -5.57
C ALA A 66 -9.74 9.63 -7.02
N VAL A 67 -10.06 8.35 -7.24
CA VAL A 67 -10.40 7.83 -8.57
C VAL A 67 -11.60 8.56 -9.16
N VAL A 68 -12.67 8.79 -8.38
CA VAL A 68 -13.85 9.57 -8.82
C VAL A 68 -13.44 10.96 -9.33
N ILE A 69 -12.57 11.66 -8.59
CA ILE A 69 -12.15 13.02 -8.95
C ILE A 69 -11.32 13.03 -10.23
N ILE A 70 -10.40 12.08 -10.40
CA ILE A 70 -9.53 11.99 -11.60
C ILE A 70 -10.32 11.61 -12.84
N THR A 71 -11.26 10.67 -12.69
CA THR A 71 -12.03 10.09 -13.79
C THR A 71 -13.29 10.90 -14.09
N GLU A 72 -13.55 11.97 -13.34
CA GLU A 72 -14.81 12.71 -13.40
C GLU A 72 -16.06 11.82 -13.20
N GLY A 73 -15.88 10.68 -12.53
CA GLY A 73 -16.92 9.67 -12.31
C GLY A 73 -17.11 8.68 -13.46
N GLU A 74 -16.27 8.71 -14.50
CA GLU A 74 -16.29 7.71 -15.56
C GLU A 74 -15.83 6.33 -15.03
N SER A 75 -16.58 5.29 -15.37
CA SER A 75 -16.24 3.90 -15.07
C SER A 75 -15.72 3.19 -16.31
N SER A 76 -14.73 2.31 -16.13
CA SER A 76 -14.19 1.43 -17.17
C SER A 76 -14.36 -0.02 -16.77
N ALA A 77 -14.45 -0.92 -17.75
CA ALA A 77 -14.42 -2.35 -17.48
C ALA A 77 -13.07 -2.74 -16.86
N VAL A 78 -13.10 -3.39 -15.69
CA VAL A 78 -11.88 -3.84 -15.03
C VAL A 78 -11.82 -5.35 -15.11
N THR A 79 -10.70 -5.87 -15.61
CA THR A 79 -10.47 -7.31 -15.63
C THR A 79 -10.02 -7.74 -14.24
N ALA A 80 -10.86 -8.50 -13.55
CA ALA A 80 -10.51 -9.08 -12.27
C ALA A 80 -9.47 -10.20 -12.45
N PRO A 81 -8.41 -10.24 -11.63
CA PRO A 81 -7.48 -11.36 -11.57
C PRO A 81 -8.16 -12.59 -10.92
N ASP A 82 -7.53 -13.76 -11.02
CA ASP A 82 -8.03 -14.97 -10.36
C ASP A 82 -7.95 -14.84 -8.83
N MET A 83 -9.04 -15.15 -8.13
CA MET A 83 -9.12 -15.04 -6.67
C MET A 83 -8.09 -15.95 -5.97
N TRP A 84 -7.32 -15.39 -5.02
CA TRP A 84 -6.23 -16.07 -4.31
C TRP A 84 -5.10 -16.61 -5.19
N ALA A 85 -4.95 -16.11 -6.43
CA ALA A 85 -3.83 -16.49 -7.27
C ALA A 85 -2.51 -16.08 -6.61
N PHE A 86 -1.54 -16.98 -6.68
CA PHE A 86 -0.21 -16.80 -6.11
C PHE A 86 0.86 -17.11 -7.16
N ASP A 87 1.79 -16.17 -7.32
CA ASP A 87 3.02 -16.38 -8.08
C ASP A 87 4.21 -16.06 -7.18
N MET A 88 5.16 -17.01 -7.13
CA MET A 88 6.32 -16.96 -6.27
C MET A 88 7.21 -15.75 -6.56
N TRP A 89 7.48 -15.44 -7.83
CA TRP A 89 8.45 -14.38 -8.16
C TRP A 89 7.93 -12.97 -7.85
N PRO A 90 6.68 -12.61 -8.22
CA PRO A 90 6.05 -11.38 -7.74
C PRO A 90 5.96 -11.30 -6.22
N ALA A 91 5.61 -12.39 -5.54
CA ALA A 91 5.55 -12.43 -4.08
C ALA A 91 6.92 -12.15 -3.44
N LEU A 92 7.99 -12.76 -3.94
CA LEU A 92 9.37 -12.48 -3.49
C LEU A 92 9.78 -11.04 -3.77
N GLY A 93 9.39 -10.48 -4.92
CA GLY A 93 9.61 -9.07 -5.25
C GLY A 93 8.92 -8.13 -4.25
N MET A 94 7.69 -8.43 -3.85
CA MET A 94 6.97 -7.64 -2.84
C MET A 94 7.55 -7.79 -1.44
N ILE A 95 8.04 -8.97 -1.05
CA ILE A 95 8.75 -9.18 0.22
C ILE A 95 10.04 -8.37 0.23
N ALA A 96 10.87 -8.48 -0.82
CA ALA A 96 12.10 -7.70 -0.94
C ALA A 96 11.82 -6.19 -0.94
N GLY A 97 10.76 -5.79 -1.65
CA GLY A 97 10.30 -4.42 -1.68
C GLY A 97 9.86 -3.92 -0.30
N GLY A 98 9.03 -4.69 0.40
CA GLY A 98 8.59 -4.35 1.76
C GLY A 98 9.75 -4.20 2.74
N ALA A 99 10.77 -5.04 2.65
CA ALA A 99 11.97 -4.93 3.47
C ALA A 99 12.74 -3.62 3.21
N LEU A 100 12.93 -3.25 1.94
CA LEU A 100 13.61 -2.00 1.56
C LEU A 100 12.81 -0.77 1.96
N LEU A 101 11.51 -0.76 1.65
CA LEU A 101 10.59 0.32 1.99
C LEU A 101 10.57 0.56 3.50
N TRP A 102 10.44 -0.51 4.29
CA TRP A 102 10.40 -0.43 5.74
C TRP A 102 11.72 0.05 6.34
N THR A 103 12.85 -0.38 5.78
CA THR A 103 14.17 0.06 6.22
C THR A 103 14.32 1.58 6.07
N VAL A 104 13.87 2.15 4.95
CA VAL A 104 13.91 3.62 4.77
C VAL A 104 12.87 4.31 5.64
N TYR A 105 11.64 3.80 5.68
CA TYR A 105 10.55 4.37 6.47
C TYR A 105 10.89 4.48 7.97
N SER A 106 11.58 3.47 8.52
CA SER A 106 11.94 3.43 9.94
C SER A 106 13.24 4.15 10.30
N ARG A 107 14.16 4.35 9.34
CA ARG A 107 15.50 4.92 9.61
C ARG A 107 15.69 6.34 9.08
N CYS A 108 14.83 6.79 8.17
CA CYS A 108 14.87 8.13 7.62
C CYS A 108 13.64 8.93 8.08
N ASP A 109 13.69 10.24 7.86
CA ASP A 109 12.49 11.06 8.02
C ASP A 109 11.39 10.56 7.09
N ALA A 110 10.16 10.58 7.58
CA ALA A 110 9.07 9.86 6.93
C ALA A 110 8.75 10.38 5.50
N TRP A 111 9.05 11.65 5.21
CA TRP A 111 8.92 12.25 3.88
C TRP A 111 9.89 11.65 2.84
N VAL A 112 11.05 11.11 3.27
CA VAL A 112 12.03 10.46 2.39
C VAL A 112 11.47 9.19 1.76
N THR A 113 10.56 8.51 2.46
CA THR A 113 9.82 7.33 1.99
C THR A 113 9.13 7.59 0.65
N ALA A 114 8.76 8.84 0.36
CA ALA A 114 8.12 9.21 -0.89
C ALA A 114 8.96 8.94 -2.13
N PHE A 115 10.27 9.18 -2.06
CA PHE A 115 11.18 8.94 -3.18
C PHE A 115 11.43 7.46 -3.38
N VAL A 116 11.42 6.67 -2.30
CA VAL A 116 11.53 5.22 -2.36
C VAL A 116 10.30 4.62 -3.03
N VAL A 117 9.10 5.07 -2.66
CA VAL A 117 7.85 4.65 -3.30
C VAL A 117 7.86 4.96 -4.81
N MET A 118 8.40 6.12 -5.21
CA MET A 118 8.60 6.43 -6.63
C MET A 118 9.58 5.48 -7.33
N ALA A 119 10.75 5.25 -6.72
CA ALA A 119 11.78 4.40 -7.29
C ALA A 119 11.35 2.93 -7.41
N MET A 120 10.50 2.47 -6.50
CA MET A 120 10.01 1.11 -6.44
C MET A 120 8.79 0.87 -7.33
N GLY A 121 8.06 1.92 -7.71
CA GLY A 121 6.89 1.83 -8.56
C GLY A 121 5.85 0.84 -8.02
N THR A 122 5.44 -0.12 -8.84
CA THR A 122 4.43 -1.13 -8.49
C THR A 122 4.94 -2.22 -7.53
N MET A 123 6.24 -2.26 -7.22
CA MET A 123 6.86 -3.33 -6.41
C MET A 123 6.35 -3.36 -4.95
N VAL A 124 5.79 -2.27 -4.45
CA VAL A 124 5.27 -2.14 -3.07
C VAL A 124 3.83 -1.66 -3.01
N GLY A 125 3.11 -1.62 -4.13
CA GLY A 125 1.78 -1.01 -4.14
C GLY A 125 0.86 -1.49 -5.25
N ASN A 126 -0.28 -2.04 -4.81
CA ASN A 126 -1.50 -2.21 -5.60
C ASN A 126 -2.70 -1.44 -4.97
N SER A 127 -2.43 -0.30 -4.33
CA SER A 127 -3.44 0.46 -3.57
C SER A 127 -4.56 1.04 -4.43
N MET A 128 -4.32 1.21 -5.73
CA MET A 128 -5.32 1.76 -6.66
C MET A 128 -6.21 0.68 -7.29
N GLY A 129 -5.75 -0.58 -7.33
CA GLY A 129 -6.49 -1.68 -7.94
C GLY A 129 -7.87 -1.91 -7.31
N MET A 130 -7.96 -1.86 -5.97
CA MET A 130 -9.24 -2.05 -5.26
C MET A 130 -10.22 -0.90 -5.50
N ALA A 131 -9.73 0.34 -5.56
CA ALA A 131 -10.56 1.51 -5.81
C ALA A 131 -11.05 1.58 -7.27
N THR A 132 -10.17 1.27 -8.22
CA THR A 132 -10.53 1.22 -9.64
C THR A 132 -11.53 0.10 -9.92
N ASN A 133 -11.43 -1.06 -9.27
CA ASN A 133 -12.46 -2.12 -9.39
C ASN A 133 -13.80 -1.74 -8.76
N LEU A 134 -13.79 -1.07 -7.61
CA LEU A 134 -15.02 -0.60 -6.99
C LEU A 134 -15.73 0.47 -7.84
N MET A 135 -14.96 1.26 -8.60
CA MET A 135 -15.46 2.28 -9.52
C MET A 135 -15.79 1.76 -10.93
N GLY A 136 -15.28 0.59 -11.30
CA GLY A 136 -15.52 -0.05 -12.59
C GLY A 136 -16.89 -0.74 -12.68
N ASP A 137 -17.01 -1.78 -13.50
CA ASP A 137 -18.23 -2.60 -13.56
C ASP A 137 -18.43 -3.50 -12.33
N GLY A 138 -17.54 -3.42 -11.34
CA GLY A 138 -17.54 -4.27 -10.16
C GLY A 138 -17.04 -5.70 -10.42
N GLY A 139 -16.33 -5.93 -11.52
CA GLY A 139 -15.63 -7.17 -11.84
C GLY A 139 -14.98 -7.76 -10.60
N ASP A 140 -15.38 -9.00 -10.29
CA ASP A 140 -15.15 -9.74 -9.04
C ASP A 140 -14.36 -8.98 -7.95
N ILE A 141 -15.07 -8.11 -7.21
CA ILE A 141 -14.51 -7.34 -6.09
C ILE A 141 -13.85 -8.27 -5.06
N ALA A 142 -14.35 -9.50 -4.89
CA ALA A 142 -13.77 -10.45 -3.97
C ALA A 142 -12.38 -10.92 -4.44
N ALA A 143 -12.22 -11.16 -5.74
CA ALA A 143 -10.92 -11.46 -6.32
C ALA A 143 -9.92 -10.30 -6.13
N MET A 144 -10.35 -9.07 -6.36
CA MET A 144 -9.50 -7.89 -6.18
C MET A 144 -9.15 -7.60 -4.72
N ALA A 145 -10.09 -7.83 -3.81
CA ALA A 145 -9.82 -7.78 -2.37
C ALA A 145 -8.79 -8.84 -1.98
N SER A 146 -8.88 -10.06 -2.52
CA SER A 146 -7.90 -11.12 -2.23
C SER A 146 -6.49 -10.75 -2.67
N HIS A 147 -6.32 -10.15 -3.85
CA HIS A 147 -5.01 -9.67 -4.33
C HIS A 147 -4.48 -8.51 -3.50
N TRP A 148 -5.33 -7.52 -3.18
CA TRP A 148 -4.91 -6.40 -2.34
C TRP A 148 -4.48 -6.84 -0.92
N ILE A 149 -5.15 -7.86 -0.35
CA ILE A 149 -4.74 -8.47 0.92
C ILE A 149 -3.40 -9.20 0.75
N LEU A 150 -3.27 -10.07 -0.25
CA LEU A 150 -2.05 -10.85 -0.49
C LEU A 150 -0.84 -9.94 -0.70
N ASP A 151 -0.96 -8.94 -1.58
CA ASP A 151 0.11 -7.97 -1.85
C ASP A 151 0.54 -7.23 -0.58
N GLY A 152 -0.46 -6.77 0.19
CA GLY A 152 -0.24 -6.10 1.46
C GLY A 152 0.49 -6.97 2.47
N VAL A 153 0.06 -8.23 2.64
CA VAL A 153 0.71 -9.20 3.52
C VAL A 153 2.14 -9.48 3.08
N MET A 154 2.41 -9.65 1.79
CA MET A 154 3.78 -9.91 1.29
C MET A 154 4.72 -8.74 1.58
N VAL A 155 4.26 -7.50 1.36
CA VAL A 155 5.00 -6.29 1.72
C VAL A 155 5.25 -6.23 3.24
N GLY A 156 4.23 -6.53 4.04
CA GLY A 156 4.34 -6.55 5.50
C GLY A 156 5.30 -7.63 6.02
N ILE A 157 5.32 -8.82 5.41
CA ILE A 157 6.31 -9.88 5.72
C ILE A 157 7.73 -9.37 5.44
N GLY A 158 7.93 -8.65 4.34
CA GLY A 158 9.19 -7.97 4.03
C GLY A 158 9.62 -7.00 5.13
N ALA A 159 8.68 -6.16 5.58
CA ALA A 159 8.91 -5.22 6.69
C ALA A 159 9.34 -5.96 7.97
N MET A 160 8.61 -6.99 8.37
CA MET A 160 8.93 -7.84 9.53
C MET A 160 10.33 -8.46 9.40
N ALA A 161 10.66 -9.01 8.22
CA ALA A 161 11.97 -9.60 7.97
C ALA A 161 13.09 -8.57 8.15
N SER A 162 12.92 -7.34 7.68
CA SER A 162 13.93 -6.28 7.83
C SER A 162 14.21 -5.92 9.30
N VAL A 163 13.17 -5.89 10.14
CA VAL A 163 13.30 -5.65 11.58
C VAL A 163 14.06 -6.80 12.24
N LYS A 164 13.63 -8.04 12.01
CA LYS A 164 14.27 -9.23 12.59
C LYS A 164 15.72 -9.39 12.16
N ILE A 165 16.03 -9.11 10.90
CA ILE A 165 17.42 -9.14 10.41
C ILE A 165 18.27 -8.10 11.16
N ALA A 166 17.74 -6.89 11.38
CA ALA A 166 18.45 -5.85 12.10
C ALA A 166 18.68 -6.19 13.58
N GLU A 167 17.77 -6.93 14.23
CA GLU A 167 17.90 -7.38 15.62
C GLU A 167 18.97 -8.48 15.82
N MET A 168 19.31 -9.22 14.76
CA MET A 168 20.31 -10.30 14.81
C MET A 168 21.75 -9.83 14.55
N ALA A 169 21.94 -8.58 14.11
CA ALA A 169 23.23 -8.00 13.75
C ALA A 169 23.89 -7.26 14.92
#